data_AF-A0A2G4T652-F1
#
_entry.id   AF-A0A2G4T652-F1
#
_cell.length_a   1.000
_cell.length_b   1.000
_cell.length_c   1.000
_cell.angle_alpha   90.00
_cell.angle_beta   90.00
_cell.angle_gamma   90.00
#
_symmetry.space_group_name_H-M   'P 1'
#
loop_
_entity.id
_entity.type
_entity.pdbx_description
1 polymer ?
#
loop_
_entity_poly.entity_id
_entity_poly.type
_entity_poly.pdbx_seq_one_letter_code
_entity_poly.pdbx_strand_id
1 'polypeptide(L)'
;MIILSIGYILIPFDIKSSVKTLTNNDYVLNEPNITLCIQGFLQSLPTTYPTIEKHVIQLANSATSVEREQCTTLSLALGQLGQPVYGVMQLENNRQCILSRTSQNDIFTLHIIKVDQKSENNSIQEDKMPDLEGSVRPAEILRTCQLWPNSQPQLAALANQIYKTALLYGYWDNWRVFENICQRYQIDVQQFI
;
A
#
# COMPACT_ATOMS: atom_id res chain seq x y z
N MET A 1 -2.56 -14.38 14.77
CA MET A 1 -2.31 -12.92 14.63
C MET A 1 -2.22 -12.60 13.15
N ILE A 2 -2.64 -11.39 12.75
CA ILE A 2 -2.52 -10.90 11.37
C ILE A 2 -1.61 -9.67 11.40
N ILE A 3 -0.63 -9.60 10.52
CA ILE A 3 0.17 -8.39 10.31
C ILE A 3 -0.30 -7.76 9.01
N LEU A 4 -0.81 -6.54 9.05
CA LEU A 4 -1.08 -5.78 7.83
C LEU A 4 0.19 -5.05 7.41
N SER A 5 0.56 -5.21 6.15
CA SER A 5 1.71 -4.55 5.54
C SER A 5 1.27 -3.52 4.51
N ILE A 6 1.88 -2.33 4.54
CA ILE A 6 1.74 -1.29 3.50
C ILE A 6 3.16 -0.80 3.18
N GLY A 7 3.76 -1.38 2.13
CA GLY A 7 5.19 -1.22 1.90
C GLY A 7 5.99 -1.72 3.11
N TYR A 8 6.78 -0.84 3.72
CA TYR A 8 7.59 -1.15 4.90
C TYR A 8 6.85 -0.97 6.24
N ILE A 9 5.62 -0.47 6.21
CA ILE A 9 4.80 -0.30 7.41
C ILE A 9 4.21 -1.67 7.77
N LEU A 10 4.40 -2.11 9.01
CA LEU A 10 3.85 -3.35 9.54
C LEU A 10 3.02 -3.03 10.79
N ILE A 11 1.78 -3.47 10.81
CA ILE A 11 0.84 -3.21 11.91
C ILE A 11 0.25 -4.54 12.39
N PRO A 12 0.43 -4.93 13.66
CA PRO A 12 -0.07 -6.19 14.19
C PRO A 12 -1.52 -6.10 14.64
N PHE A 13 -2.32 -7.09 14.29
CA PHE A 13 -3.74 -7.20 14.62
C PHE A 13 -4.10 -8.59 15.18
N ASP A 14 -5.00 -8.58 16.16
CA ASP A 14 -5.64 -9.77 16.69
C ASP A 14 -6.99 -10.00 16.02
N ILE A 15 -7.29 -11.24 15.65
CA ILE A 15 -8.62 -11.64 15.18
C ILE A 15 -9.55 -11.73 16.41
N LYS A 16 -10.57 -10.88 16.45
CA LYS A 16 -11.56 -10.85 17.53
C LYS A 16 -12.74 -11.77 17.26
N SER A 17 -13.17 -11.83 16.00
CA SER A 17 -14.21 -12.76 15.58
C SER A 17 -14.03 -13.13 14.11
N SER A 18 -14.50 -14.32 13.76
CA SER A 18 -14.49 -14.84 12.40
C SER A 18 -15.86 -15.44 12.09
N VAL A 19 -16.35 -15.21 10.89
CA VAL A 19 -17.57 -15.83 10.35
C VAL A 19 -17.22 -16.41 9.00
N LYS A 20 -17.70 -17.63 8.73
CA LYS A 20 -17.47 -18.35 7.49
C LYS A 20 -18.79 -18.74 6.84
N THR A 21 -18.82 -18.67 5.52
CA THR A 21 -20.01 -18.99 4.72
C THR A 21 -20.00 -20.43 4.20
N LEU A 22 -18.83 -21.07 4.08
CA LEU A 22 -18.68 -22.45 3.60
C LEU A 22 -18.49 -23.46 4.76
N THR A 23 -19.03 -24.66 4.58
CA THR A 23 -19.04 -25.78 5.56
C THR A 23 -17.72 -26.52 5.74
N ASN A 24 -16.65 -26.19 4.99
CA ASN A 24 -15.32 -26.78 5.25
C ASN A 24 -14.81 -26.35 6.63
N ASN A 25 -14.11 -27.24 7.33
CA ASN A 25 -13.64 -26.97 8.70
C ASN A 25 -12.53 -25.92 8.78
N ASP A 26 -11.71 -25.73 7.74
CA ASP A 26 -10.51 -24.89 7.83
C ASP A 26 -10.74 -23.47 7.30
N TYR A 27 -10.42 -22.45 8.12
CA TYR A 27 -10.39 -21.05 7.68
C TYR A 27 -9.31 -20.84 6.61
N VAL A 28 -9.47 -19.85 5.72
CA VAL A 28 -8.44 -19.42 4.77
C VAL A 28 -7.25 -18.81 5.52
N LEU A 29 -7.50 -18.11 6.64
CA LEU A 29 -6.47 -17.60 7.53
C LEU A 29 -6.31 -18.54 8.73
N ASN A 30 -5.70 -19.70 8.47
CA ASN A 30 -5.48 -20.78 9.43
C ASN A 30 -4.07 -20.80 10.02
N GLU A 31 -3.12 -20.04 9.46
CA GLU A 31 -1.77 -19.93 10.01
C GLU A 31 -1.71 -19.01 11.23
N PRO A 32 -0.89 -19.35 12.25
CA PRO A 32 -0.86 -18.61 13.50
C PRO A 32 -0.35 -17.16 13.36
N ASN A 33 0.40 -16.83 12.31
CA ASN A 33 0.92 -15.49 12.04
C ASN A 33 0.99 -15.25 10.51
N ILE A 34 -0.01 -14.57 9.96
CA ILE A 34 -0.05 -14.27 8.54
C ILE A 34 0.20 -12.79 8.28
N THR A 35 1.05 -12.48 7.30
CA THR A 35 1.25 -11.11 6.83
C THR A 35 0.42 -10.90 5.57
N LEU A 36 -0.46 -9.90 5.60
CA LEU A 36 -1.29 -9.50 4.47
C LEU A 36 -0.82 -8.14 3.94
N CYS A 37 -0.35 -8.12 2.70
CA CYS A 37 0.16 -6.91 2.06
C CYS A 37 -0.95 -6.18 1.32
N ILE A 38 -1.28 -4.96 1.75
CA ILE A 38 -2.21 -4.08 1.05
C ILE A 38 -1.53 -3.60 -0.23
N GLN A 39 -2.06 -4.04 -1.37
CA GLN A 39 -1.51 -3.74 -2.69
C GLN A 39 -2.12 -2.46 -3.30
N GLY A 40 -3.31 -2.08 -2.84
CA GLY A 40 -3.98 -0.89 -3.36
C GLY A 40 -5.24 -0.55 -2.59
N PHE A 41 -5.83 0.59 -2.97
CA PHE A 41 -7.03 1.12 -2.38
C PHE A 41 -8.11 1.32 -3.45
N LEU A 42 -9.35 0.94 -3.13
CA LEU A 42 -10.52 1.10 -3.99
C LEU A 42 -11.56 2.00 -3.33
N GLN A 43 -12.20 2.87 -4.12
CA GLN A 43 -13.31 3.72 -3.66
C GLN A 43 -14.68 3.10 -3.96
N SER A 44 -14.75 2.18 -4.92
CA SER A 44 -15.98 1.50 -5.31
C SER A 44 -15.76 -0.01 -5.30
N LEU A 45 -16.54 -0.71 -4.48
CA LEU A 45 -16.66 -2.16 -4.57
C LEU A 45 -17.92 -2.54 -5.36
N PRO A 46 -17.93 -3.73 -5.99
CA PRO A 46 -19.18 -4.31 -6.49
C PRO A 46 -20.22 -4.37 -5.37
N THR A 47 -21.48 -4.14 -5.70
CA THR A 47 -22.60 -4.19 -4.74
C THR A 47 -22.78 -5.57 -4.10
N THR A 48 -22.32 -6.63 -4.78
CA THR A 48 -22.26 -7.98 -4.24
C THR A 48 -20.97 -8.66 -4.69
N TYR A 49 -20.29 -9.32 -3.76
CA TYR A 49 -19.13 -10.16 -4.04
C TYR A 49 -19.15 -11.40 -3.12
N PRO A 50 -18.77 -12.58 -3.63
CA PRO A 50 -18.90 -13.84 -2.91
C PRO A 50 -17.88 -13.91 -1.78
N THR A 51 -18.31 -13.46 -0.59
CA THR A 51 -17.52 -13.51 0.63
C THR A 51 -17.52 -14.93 1.18
N ILE A 52 -16.32 -15.50 1.33
CA ILE A 52 -16.07 -16.82 1.91
C ILE A 52 -15.95 -16.71 3.43
N GLU A 53 -15.19 -15.72 3.89
CA GLU A 53 -14.89 -15.47 5.29
C GLU A 53 -14.91 -13.98 5.59
N LYS A 54 -15.29 -13.66 6.82
CA LYS A 54 -15.28 -12.31 7.36
C LYS A 54 -14.60 -12.35 8.72
N HIS A 55 -13.54 -11.56 8.89
CA HIS A 55 -12.83 -11.43 10.15
C HIS A 55 -12.94 -10.01 10.66
N VAL A 56 -13.23 -9.87 11.95
CA VAL A 56 -13.07 -8.61 12.67
C VAL A 56 -11.70 -8.65 13.32
N ILE A 57 -10.86 -7.69 12.96
CA ILE A 57 -9.50 -7.56 13.48
C ILE A 57 -9.40 -6.28 14.30
N GLN A 58 -8.64 -6.33 15.39
CA GLN A 58 -8.36 -5.18 16.24
C GLN A 58 -6.87 -5.07 16.45
N LEU A 59 -6.36 -3.84 16.52
CA LEU A 59 -4.95 -3.58 16.80
C LEU A 59 -4.50 -4.40 18.02
N ALA A 60 -3.38 -5.12 17.89
CA ALA A 60 -2.90 -5.99 18.94
C ALA A 60 -2.57 -5.18 20.21
N ASN A 61 -2.86 -5.75 21.38
CA ASN A 61 -2.57 -5.07 22.65
C ASN A 61 -1.07 -4.80 22.85
N SER A 62 -0.22 -5.62 22.23
CA SER A 62 1.24 -5.50 22.23
C SER A 62 1.77 -4.43 21.26
N ALA A 63 0.91 -3.77 20.48
CA ALA A 63 1.34 -2.77 19.51
C ALA A 63 2.04 -1.59 20.20
N THR A 64 3.19 -1.22 19.64
CA THR A 64 4.01 -0.06 20.00
C THR A 64 3.29 1.25 19.73
N SER A 65 3.83 2.36 20.25
CA SER A 65 3.28 3.71 20.00
C SER A 65 3.26 4.05 18.50
N VAL A 66 4.31 3.65 17.75
CA VAL A 66 4.42 3.89 16.32
C VAL A 66 3.35 3.12 15.54
N GLU A 67 3.15 1.84 15.85
CA GLU A 67 2.12 1.02 15.20
C GLU A 67 0.70 1.55 15.48
N ARG A 68 0.45 2.13 16.66
CA ARG A 68 -0.83 2.79 17.00
C ARG A 68 -1.07 4.04 16.16
N GLU A 69 -0.04 4.85 15.95
CA GLU A 69 -0.11 6.04 15.10
C GLU A 69 -0.36 5.66 13.63
N GLN A 70 0.36 4.64 13.14
CA GLN A 70 0.18 4.09 11.80
C GLN A 70 -1.23 3.50 11.62
N CYS A 71 -1.76 2.79 12.62
CA CYS A 71 -3.12 2.27 12.61
C CYS A 71 -4.16 3.39 12.54
N THR A 72 -3.95 4.46 13.31
CA THR A 72 -4.81 5.66 13.27
C THR A 72 -4.80 6.30 11.88
N THR A 73 -3.61 6.43 11.29
CA THR A 73 -3.45 6.96 9.93
C THR A 73 -4.16 6.09 8.90
N LEU A 74 -4.04 4.76 9.01
CA LEU A 74 -4.76 3.82 8.15
C LEU A 74 -6.28 3.95 8.28
N SER A 75 -6.81 4.06 9.50
CA SER A 75 -8.24 4.28 9.73
C SER A 75 -8.76 5.57 9.08
N LEU A 76 -7.98 6.65 9.21
CA LEU A 76 -8.30 7.94 8.59
C LEU A 76 -8.24 7.85 7.06
N ALA A 77 -7.24 7.18 6.50
CA ALA A 77 -7.10 7.00 5.06
C ALA A 77 -8.25 6.18 4.46
N LEU A 78 -8.66 5.10 5.12
CA LEU A 78 -9.84 4.30 4.72
C LEU A 78 -11.16 5.06 4.88
N GLY A 79 -11.12 6.21 5.56
CA GLY A 79 -12.26 7.02 5.94
C GLY A 79 -12.39 8.37 5.26
N GLN A 80 -11.59 8.63 4.22
CA GLN A 80 -11.46 9.96 3.62
C GLN A 80 -12.83 10.56 3.22
N LEU A 81 -13.10 11.75 3.78
CA LEU A 81 -14.01 12.78 3.25
C LEU A 81 -15.33 12.27 2.64
N GLY A 82 -16.03 11.39 3.36
CA GLY A 82 -17.41 11.01 3.05
C GLY A 82 -17.58 9.89 2.03
N GLN A 83 -16.50 9.28 1.53
CA GLN A 83 -16.57 8.09 0.67
C GLN A 83 -15.74 6.94 1.30
N PRO A 84 -16.31 5.72 1.41
CA PRO A 84 -15.56 4.60 1.95
C PRO A 84 -14.43 4.22 1.00
N VAL A 85 -13.22 4.06 1.55
CA VAL A 85 -12.07 3.51 0.85
C VAL A 85 -11.76 2.13 1.42
N TYR A 86 -11.39 1.20 0.56
CA TYR A 86 -11.15 -0.20 0.88
C TYR A 86 -9.72 -0.58 0.53
N GLY A 87 -9.00 -1.22 1.45
CA GLY A 87 -7.71 -1.81 1.15
C GLY A 87 -7.90 -3.16 0.47
N VAL A 88 -7.12 -3.45 -0.57
CA VAL A 88 -7.17 -4.74 -1.28
C VAL A 88 -5.85 -5.46 -1.12
N MET A 89 -5.93 -6.74 -0.78
CA MET A 89 -4.81 -7.66 -0.64
C MET A 89 -5.10 -8.89 -1.51
N GLN A 90 -4.10 -9.41 -2.21
CA GLN A 90 -4.23 -10.70 -2.90
C GLN A 90 -3.87 -11.84 -1.95
N LEU A 91 -4.62 -12.92 -2.06
CA LEU A 91 -4.37 -14.19 -1.39
C LEU A 91 -4.16 -15.28 -2.45
N GLU A 92 -3.57 -16.39 -2.05
CA GLU A 92 -3.44 -17.55 -2.92
C GLU A 92 -4.80 -18.13 -3.34
N ASN A 93 -4.79 -18.96 -4.39
CA ASN A 93 -5.95 -19.71 -4.88
C ASN A 93 -7.12 -18.82 -5.36
N ASN A 94 -6.82 -17.74 -6.09
CA ASN A 94 -7.80 -16.81 -6.65
C ASN A 94 -8.73 -16.20 -5.59
N ARG A 95 -8.15 -15.85 -4.45
CA ARG A 95 -8.85 -15.18 -3.36
C ARG A 95 -8.32 -13.77 -3.22
N GLN A 96 -9.21 -12.86 -2.87
CA GLN A 96 -8.83 -11.50 -2.50
C GLN A 96 -9.31 -11.24 -1.09
N CYS A 97 -8.58 -10.39 -0.38
CA CYS A 97 -8.97 -9.88 0.90
C CYS A 97 -9.24 -8.38 0.79
N ILE A 98 -10.38 -7.95 1.31
CA ILE A 98 -10.83 -6.56 1.32
C ILE A 98 -10.84 -6.09 2.76
N LEU A 99 -9.97 -5.12 3.06
CA LEU A 99 -9.94 -4.39 4.30
C LEU A 99 -10.92 -3.22 4.25
N SER A 100 -11.74 -3.11 5.27
CA SER A 100 -12.67 -2.00 5.47
C SER A 100 -12.57 -1.48 6.90
N ARG A 101 -12.68 -0.16 7.07
CA ARG A 101 -12.72 0.44 8.41
C ARG A 101 -14.06 0.18 9.07
N THR A 102 -14.06 0.16 10.40
CA THR A 102 -15.28 0.28 11.20
C THR A 102 -15.46 1.71 11.72
N SER A 103 -16.43 1.94 12.59
CA SER A 103 -16.57 3.21 13.31
C SER A 103 -15.48 3.43 14.37
N GLN A 104 -14.75 2.38 14.75
CA GLN A 104 -13.64 2.44 15.71
C GLN A 104 -12.32 2.44 14.96
N ASN A 105 -11.39 3.31 15.36
CA ASN A 105 -10.14 3.54 14.62
C ASN A 105 -9.13 2.39 14.70
N ASP A 106 -9.27 1.53 15.69
CA ASP A 106 -8.40 0.39 15.94
C ASP A 106 -9.02 -0.94 15.47
N ILE A 107 -10.24 -0.92 14.93
CA ILE A 107 -10.97 -2.11 14.48
C ILE A 107 -11.27 -2.03 12.98
N PHE A 108 -10.95 -3.11 12.28
CA PHE A 108 -11.19 -3.26 10.86
C PHE A 108 -11.92 -4.58 10.57
N THR A 109 -12.54 -4.63 9.40
CA THR A 109 -13.15 -5.85 8.88
C THR A 109 -12.42 -6.30 7.64
N LEU A 110 -11.94 -7.53 7.65
CA LEU A 110 -11.38 -8.25 6.51
C LEU A 110 -12.47 -9.13 5.89
N HIS A 111 -12.71 -8.97 4.59
CA HIS A 111 -13.56 -9.88 3.82
C HIS A 111 -12.69 -10.68 2.87
N ILE A 112 -12.72 -11.99 2.98
CA ILE A 112 -12.06 -12.89 2.05
C ILE A 112 -13.08 -13.30 1.02
N ILE A 113 -12.79 -13.02 -0.25
CA ILE A 113 -13.69 -13.21 -1.35
C ILE A 113 -13.09 -14.18 -2.35
N LYS A 114 -13.94 -14.94 -3.04
CA LYS A 114 -13.52 -15.70 -4.22
C LYS A 114 -13.58 -14.80 -5.43
N VAL A 115 -12.50 -14.74 -6.19
CA VAL A 115 -12.52 -14.09 -7.50
C VAL A 115 -12.73 -15.19 -8.52
N ASP A 116 -13.93 -15.25 -9.11
CA ASP A 116 -14.17 -16.11 -10.26
C ASP A 116 -13.39 -15.53 -11.44
N GLN A 117 -12.15 -15.98 -11.61
CA GLN A 117 -11.44 -15.76 -12.86
C GLN A 117 -12.24 -16.48 -13.95
N LYS A 118 -12.99 -15.73 -14.76
CA LYS A 118 -12.99 -16.07 -16.18
C LYS A 118 -11.53 -16.05 -16.57
N SER A 119 -11.00 -17.18 -16.96
CA SER A 119 -9.69 -17.29 -17.60
C SER A 119 -9.77 -16.52 -18.93
N GLU A 120 -9.80 -15.20 -18.86
CA GLU A 120 -9.20 -14.42 -19.91
C GLU A 120 -7.73 -14.80 -19.85
N ASN A 121 -7.20 -15.28 -20.98
CA ASN A 121 -5.78 -15.39 -21.26
C ASN A 121 -5.13 -14.00 -21.24
N ASN A 122 -5.35 -13.23 -20.19
CA ASN A 122 -4.56 -12.08 -19.87
C ASN A 122 -3.41 -12.67 -19.09
N SER A 123 -2.29 -12.81 -19.82
CA SER A 123 -0.94 -12.83 -19.30
C SER A 123 -0.92 -12.57 -17.80
N ILE A 124 -0.38 -13.52 -17.04
CA ILE A 124 0.32 -13.24 -15.79
C ILE A 124 0.91 -11.84 -15.97
N GLN A 125 0.30 -10.81 -15.35
CA GLN A 125 1.03 -9.60 -15.10
C GLN A 125 2.06 -10.12 -14.12
N GLU A 126 3.18 -10.60 -14.68
CA GLU A 126 4.44 -10.64 -13.98
C GLU A 126 4.43 -9.35 -13.19
N ASP A 127 4.65 -9.45 -11.87
CA ASP A 127 5.07 -8.31 -11.08
C ASP A 127 6.04 -7.55 -11.97
N LYS A 128 5.58 -6.48 -12.60
CA LYS A 128 6.45 -5.66 -13.41
C LYS A 128 7.29 -5.04 -12.34
N MET A 129 8.44 -5.69 -12.09
CA MET A 129 9.59 -5.09 -11.46
C MET A 129 9.57 -3.67 -12.00
N PRO A 130 9.47 -2.64 -11.13
CA PRO A 130 9.39 -1.27 -11.61
C PRO A 130 10.47 -1.14 -12.66
N ASP A 131 10.13 -0.58 -13.82
CA ASP A 131 11.09 -0.43 -14.90
C ASP A 131 12.24 0.45 -14.40
N LEU A 132 13.24 -0.19 -13.80
CA LEU A 132 14.41 0.44 -13.22
C LEU A 132 15.29 0.99 -14.34
N GLU A 133 15.14 0.47 -15.58
CA GLU A 133 15.82 1.03 -16.75
C GLU A 133 15.28 2.43 -17.08
N GLY A 134 13.97 2.66 -16.84
CA GLY A 134 13.27 3.95 -16.94
C GLY A 134 13.33 4.82 -15.67
N SER A 135 13.99 4.37 -14.60
CA SER A 135 14.18 5.18 -13.39
C SER A 135 15.13 6.34 -13.64
N VAL A 136 14.83 7.49 -13.04
CA VAL A 136 15.68 8.69 -13.16
C VAL A 136 17.08 8.39 -12.65
N ARG A 137 18.08 8.55 -13.53
CA ARG A 137 19.47 8.24 -13.19
C ARG A 137 20.13 9.43 -12.49
N PRO A 138 21.06 9.20 -11.53
CA PRO A 138 21.82 10.27 -10.88
C PRO A 138 22.51 11.24 -11.85
N ALA A 139 23.00 10.72 -12.99
CA ALA A 139 23.62 11.54 -14.03
C ALA A 139 22.65 12.53 -14.69
N GLU A 140 21.37 12.16 -14.82
CA GLU A 140 20.34 13.01 -15.41
C GLU A 140 19.92 14.12 -14.45
N ILE A 141 19.80 13.81 -13.16
CA ILE A 141 19.58 14.81 -12.09
C ILE A 141 20.72 15.81 -12.10
N LEU A 142 21.97 15.34 -12.11
CA LEU A 142 23.16 16.17 -12.09
C LEU A 142 23.22 17.09 -13.31
N ARG A 143 22.96 16.58 -14.52
CA ARG A 143 22.91 17.38 -15.75
C ARG A 143 21.83 18.45 -15.68
N THR A 144 20.68 18.12 -15.10
CA THR A 144 19.55 19.05 -14.96
C THR A 144 19.88 20.14 -13.93
N CYS A 145 20.49 19.80 -12.79
CA CYS A 145 20.94 20.78 -11.80
C CYS A 145 22.03 21.73 -12.32
N GLN A 146 22.91 21.28 -13.22
CA GLN A 146 23.92 22.14 -13.86
C GLN A 146 23.31 23.28 -14.70
N LEU A 147 22.08 23.10 -15.17
CA LEU A 147 21.34 24.09 -15.98
C LEU A 147 20.42 24.98 -15.13
N TRP A 148 20.47 24.86 -13.81
CA TRP A 148 19.69 25.67 -12.89
C TRP A 148 20.05 27.15 -13.02
N PRO A 149 19.07 28.09 -12.97
CA PRO A 149 17.63 27.90 -12.73
C PRO A 149 16.77 27.58 -13.96
N ASN A 150 17.34 27.63 -15.17
CA ASN A 150 16.57 27.48 -16.41
C ASN A 150 15.92 26.10 -16.57
N SER A 151 16.44 25.09 -15.86
CA SER A 151 15.94 23.71 -15.86
C SER A 151 14.87 23.41 -14.82
N GLN A 152 14.36 24.41 -14.09
CA GLN A 152 13.33 24.22 -13.05
C GLN A 152 12.16 23.29 -13.44
N PRO A 153 11.51 23.42 -14.61
CA PRO A 153 10.41 22.52 -14.97
C PRO A 153 10.87 21.06 -15.19
N GLN A 154 12.09 20.86 -15.68
CA GLN A 154 12.65 19.52 -15.87
C GLN A 154 13.02 18.90 -14.52
N LEU A 155 13.62 19.68 -13.63
CA LEU A 155 13.99 19.22 -12.30
C LEU A 155 12.75 18.86 -11.46
N ALA A 156 11.66 19.63 -11.58
CA ALA A 156 10.38 19.33 -10.93
C ALA A 156 9.74 18.04 -11.46
N ALA A 157 9.87 17.75 -12.76
CA ALA A 157 9.39 16.50 -13.34
C ALA A 157 10.17 15.29 -12.81
N LEU A 158 11.50 15.41 -12.71
CA LEU A 158 12.35 14.37 -12.12
C LEU A 158 12.03 14.17 -10.63
N ALA A 159 11.88 15.25 -9.86
CA ALA A 159 11.49 15.21 -8.45
C ALA A 159 10.17 14.44 -8.27
N ASN A 160 9.15 14.78 -9.06
CA ASN A 160 7.84 14.13 -9.02
C ASN A 160 7.92 12.64 -9.35
N GLN A 161 8.71 12.26 -10.35
CA GLN A 161 8.87 10.85 -10.73
C GLN A 161 9.55 10.05 -9.61
N ILE A 162 10.63 10.59 -9.04
CA ILE A 162 11.37 9.93 -7.94
C ILE A 162 10.53 9.86 -6.68
N TYR A 163 9.84 10.96 -6.32
CA TYR A 163 8.99 11.02 -5.13
C TYR A 163 7.81 10.06 -5.22
N LYS A 164 7.10 10.00 -6.35
CA LYS A 164 6.03 9.01 -6.58
C LYS A 164 6.55 7.58 -6.49
N THR A 165 7.73 7.32 -7.03
CA THR A 165 8.38 5.99 -6.94
C THR A 165 8.71 5.64 -5.48
N ALA A 166 9.22 6.61 -4.71
CA ALA A 166 9.49 6.43 -3.29
C ALA A 166 8.21 6.20 -2.46
N LEU A 167 7.12 6.91 -2.76
CA LEU A 167 5.82 6.70 -2.10
C LEU A 167 5.20 5.34 -2.41
N LEU A 168 5.25 4.90 -3.67
CA LEU A 168 4.60 3.66 -4.12
C LEU A 168 5.38 2.41 -3.72
N TYR A 169 6.71 2.46 -3.79
CA TYR A 169 7.58 1.29 -3.63
C TYR A 169 8.52 1.39 -2.43
N GLY A 170 8.45 2.49 -1.67
CA GLY A 170 9.32 2.75 -0.51
C GLY A 170 10.80 2.93 -0.86
N TYR A 171 11.13 3.23 -2.12
CA TYR A 171 12.50 3.40 -2.61
C TYR A 171 13.08 4.78 -2.25
N TRP A 172 13.10 5.09 -0.94
CA TRP A 172 13.53 6.38 -0.39
C TRP A 172 15.01 6.69 -0.60
N ASP A 173 15.84 5.69 -0.87
CA ASP A 173 17.26 5.92 -1.15
C ASP A 173 17.47 6.71 -2.45
N ASN A 174 16.62 6.52 -3.46
CA ASN A 174 16.70 7.32 -4.68
C ASN A 174 16.27 8.78 -4.44
N TRP A 175 15.29 8.99 -3.57
CA TRP A 175 14.90 10.33 -3.12
C TRP A 175 16.05 11.03 -2.38
N ARG A 176 16.74 10.33 -1.47
CA ARG A 176 17.93 10.87 -0.79
C ARG A 176 19.06 11.21 -1.75
N VAL A 177 19.26 10.41 -2.81
CA VAL A 177 20.26 10.74 -3.85
C VAL A 177 19.88 12.03 -4.58
N PHE A 178 18.60 12.19 -4.94
CA PHE A 178 18.10 13.43 -5.53
C PHE A 178 18.31 14.65 -4.62
N GLU A 179 17.97 14.53 -3.33
CA GLU A 179 18.17 15.59 -2.33
C GLU A 179 19.64 16.00 -2.23
N ASN A 180 20.54 15.02 -2.10
CA ASN A 180 21.97 15.26 -1.98
C ASN A 180 22.55 15.94 -3.22
N ILE A 181 22.08 15.59 -4.43
CA ILE A 181 22.52 16.26 -5.65
C ILE A 181 22.01 17.70 -5.68
N CYS A 182 20.72 17.94 -5.41
CA CYS A 182 20.14 19.29 -5.38
C CYS A 182 20.83 20.19 -4.35
N GLN A 183 21.14 19.66 -3.17
CA GLN A 183 21.82 20.39 -2.09
C GLN A 183 23.22 20.87 -2.51
N ARG A 184 23.97 20.09 -3.31
CA ARG A 184 25.27 20.51 -3.84
C ARG A 184 25.19 21.76 -4.74
N TYR A 185 24.03 21.97 -5.37
CA TYR A 185 23.76 23.14 -6.22
C TYR A 185 22.95 24.22 -5.48
N GLN A 186 22.79 24.12 -4.15
CA GLN A 186 22.01 25.05 -3.33
C GLN A 186 20.54 25.16 -3.76
N ILE A 187 19.98 24.09 -4.31
CA ILE A 187 18.58 24.02 -4.72
C ILE A 187 17.77 23.45 -3.55
N ASP A 188 16.77 24.20 -3.08
CA ASP A 188 15.82 23.69 -2.09
C ASP A 188 14.90 22.66 -2.73
N VAL A 189 14.87 21.44 -2.18
CA VAL A 189 14.09 20.33 -2.73
C VAL A 189 12.62 20.45 -2.34
N GLN A 190 12.32 21.14 -1.23
CA GLN A 190 10.97 21.34 -0.71
C GLN A 190 10.09 22.14 -1.68
N GLN A 191 10.68 22.87 -2.62
CA GLN A 191 9.93 23.64 -3.62
C GLN A 191 9.28 22.76 -4.71
N PHE A 192 9.58 21.45 -4.76
CA PHE A 192 9.11 20.54 -5.81
C PHE A 192 8.11 19.47 -5.34
N ILE A 193 7.77 19.47 -4.06
CA ILE A 193 6.93 18.46 -3.38
C ILE A 193 5.60 19.06 -2.96
#